data_AF-A0A0Q6A3B2-F1
#
_entry.id   AF-A0A0Q6A3B2-F1
#
_cell.length_a   1.000
_cell.length_b   1.000
_cell.length_c   1.000
_cell.angle_alpha   90.00
_cell.angle_beta   90.00
_cell.angle_gamma   90.00
#
_symmetry.space_group_name_H-M   'P 1'
#
loop_
_entity.id
_entity.type
_entity.pdbx_description
1 polymer ?
#
loop_
_entity_poly.entity_id
_entity_poly.type
_entity_poly.pdbx_seq_one_letter_code
_entity_poly.pdbx_strand_id
1 'polypeptide(L)'
;MTDSHKTNSHKTEPHTTDASLRRRAIRLVTAAYRRATLGPVPRLFDAVFYERTYPDVVASGLDPYLHFVRSGAAADRNPSADFDTAYYRDQSGPTALDPVRHYMSLGVKAGFDPSPAFSTVAYLARYPDVARAGANPLLHFRTDGRAERRIASPSLARPLDAVFLRGVPEGRQWAYPNARIPRFCLSLLRNAPVAACTQAAARICLLLTLDGSEVDVLTHNLAAFADSALDSLAIEIDMRLRLHPPNPTLALTLESCFHGARDADGTTLVRYAEARLWDLAPDIPRLKASFPPGCLAVRELA
;
A
#
# COMPACT_ATOMS: atom_id res chain seq x y z
N MET A 1 8.89 39.35 -70.91
CA MET A 1 9.68 38.26 -71.52
C MET A 1 11.11 38.45 -71.04
N THR A 2 11.74 37.61 -70.23
CA THR A 2 11.44 36.24 -69.79
C THR A 2 12.15 36.05 -68.46
N ASP A 3 11.41 35.48 -67.53
CA ASP A 3 11.83 34.97 -66.23
C ASP A 3 12.81 33.80 -66.43
N SER A 4 13.91 33.73 -65.68
CA SER A 4 14.87 32.62 -65.74
C SER A 4 15.46 32.33 -64.37
N HIS A 5 14.70 31.52 -63.64
CA HIS A 5 15.13 30.33 -62.91
C HIS A 5 16.12 30.49 -61.74
N LYS A 6 15.51 30.53 -60.55
CA LYS A 6 15.98 29.87 -59.33
C LYS A 6 16.66 28.52 -59.62
N THR A 7 17.85 28.33 -59.07
CA THR A 7 18.33 27.01 -58.64
C THR A 7 18.88 27.14 -57.22
N ASN A 8 17.98 27.13 -56.24
CA ASN A 8 18.37 26.92 -54.85
C ASN A 8 18.48 25.41 -54.66
N SER A 9 19.71 24.90 -54.57
CA SER A 9 19.99 23.51 -54.20
C SER A 9 19.41 23.23 -52.81
N HIS A 10 18.28 22.54 -52.75
CA HIS A 10 17.84 21.87 -51.53
C HIS A 10 18.84 20.77 -51.19
N LYS A 11 19.75 21.08 -50.27
CA LYS A 11 20.61 20.14 -49.58
C LYS A 11 19.74 19.40 -48.57
N THR A 12 19.22 18.24 -48.96
CA THR A 12 18.50 17.32 -48.09
C THR A 12 19.42 16.87 -46.96
N GLU A 13 19.00 17.10 -45.71
CA GLU A 13 19.74 16.82 -44.48
C GLU A 13 20.05 15.32 -44.28
N PRO A 14 21.28 14.94 -43.86
CA PRO A 14 21.64 13.57 -43.49
C PRO A 14 21.57 13.27 -41.98
N HIS A 15 21.05 14.18 -41.15
CA HIS A 15 21.24 14.16 -39.69
C HIS A 15 20.48 13.06 -38.92
N THR A 16 19.38 12.54 -39.44
CA THR A 16 18.54 11.52 -38.76
C THR A 16 19.12 10.11 -38.82
N THR A 17 19.83 9.76 -39.89
CA THR A 17 20.37 8.41 -40.11
C THR A 17 21.53 8.11 -39.17
N ASP A 18 22.46 9.06 -39.00
CA ASP A 18 23.65 8.91 -38.15
C ASP A 18 23.30 8.76 -36.65
N ALA A 19 22.36 9.59 -36.15
CA ALA A 19 21.88 9.47 -34.77
C ALA A 19 21.17 8.12 -34.50
N SER A 20 20.46 7.57 -35.48
CA SER A 20 19.79 6.27 -35.36
C SER A 20 20.80 5.11 -35.36
N LEU A 21 21.86 5.20 -36.18
CA LEU A 21 22.94 4.21 -36.25
C LEU A 21 23.75 4.21 -34.96
N ARG A 22 24.08 5.40 -34.44
CA ARG A 22 24.76 5.55 -33.15
C ARG A 22 23.97 4.92 -32.01
N ARG A 23 22.65 5.16 -31.91
CA ARG A 23 21.80 4.53 -30.89
C ARG A 23 21.78 3.01 -31.01
N ARG A 24 21.70 2.47 -32.24
CA ARG A 24 21.77 1.01 -32.47
C ARG A 24 23.13 0.44 -32.02
N ALA A 25 24.23 1.12 -32.33
CA ALA A 25 25.56 0.72 -31.89
C ALA A 25 25.68 0.70 -30.35
N ILE A 26 25.21 1.75 -29.67
CA ILE A 26 25.17 1.83 -28.20
C ILE A 26 24.36 0.66 -27.62
N ARG A 27 23.18 0.38 -28.18
CA ARG A 27 22.33 -0.73 -27.71
C ARG A 27 23.03 -2.08 -27.84
N LEU A 28 23.73 -2.33 -28.94
CA LEU A 28 24.47 -3.58 -29.15
C LEU A 28 25.60 -3.76 -28.12
N VAL A 29 26.41 -2.72 -27.94
CA VAL A 29 27.52 -2.73 -26.97
C VAL A 29 27.01 -2.91 -25.55
N THR A 30 25.96 -2.17 -25.18
CA THR A 30 25.40 -2.24 -23.82
C THR A 30 24.65 -3.54 -23.57
N ALA A 31 24.01 -4.14 -24.58
CA ALA A 31 23.43 -5.47 -24.49
C ALA A 31 24.49 -6.57 -24.35
N ALA A 32 25.67 -6.41 -24.98
CA ALA A 32 26.81 -7.30 -24.77
C ALA A 32 27.36 -7.14 -23.34
N TYR A 33 27.55 -5.91 -22.86
CA TYR A 33 27.98 -5.63 -21.49
C TYR A 33 27.02 -6.20 -20.45
N ARG A 34 25.71 -5.98 -20.61
CA ARG A 34 24.68 -6.56 -19.75
C ARG A 34 24.77 -8.08 -19.73
N ARG A 35 24.94 -8.75 -20.88
CA ARG A 35 25.08 -10.22 -20.93
C ARG A 35 26.27 -10.69 -20.11
N ALA A 36 27.40 -10.00 -20.21
CA ALA A 36 28.62 -10.38 -19.51
C ALA A 36 28.55 -10.12 -17.98
N THR A 37 27.88 -9.04 -17.56
CA THR A 37 27.89 -8.62 -16.14
C THR A 37 26.65 -9.00 -15.36
N LEU A 38 25.47 -8.85 -15.97
CA LEU A 38 24.18 -9.10 -15.34
C LEU A 38 23.59 -10.45 -15.78
N GLY A 39 24.06 -11.07 -16.86
CA GLY A 39 23.49 -12.32 -17.38
C GLY A 39 22.16 -12.10 -18.11
N PRO A 40 21.29 -13.12 -18.20
CA PRO A 40 20.03 -13.05 -18.95
C PRO A 40 19.04 -12.04 -18.34
N VAL A 41 18.19 -11.49 -19.22
CA VAL A 41 17.09 -10.60 -18.82
C VAL A 41 16.00 -11.43 -18.13
N PRO A 42 15.57 -11.09 -16.90
CA PRO A 42 14.52 -11.82 -16.21
C PRO A 42 13.20 -11.77 -16.98
N ARG A 43 12.45 -12.89 -16.98
CA ARG A 43 11.18 -13.01 -17.73
C ARG A 43 10.09 -12.03 -17.27
N LEU A 44 10.21 -11.49 -16.06
CA LEU A 44 9.28 -10.48 -15.55
C LEU A 44 9.58 -9.06 -16.03
N PHE A 45 10.75 -8.80 -16.64
CA PHE A 45 11.06 -7.52 -17.27
C PHE A 45 10.51 -7.47 -18.71
N ASP A 46 9.72 -6.45 -19.03
CA ASP A 46 9.14 -6.24 -20.36
C ASP A 46 9.80 -5.03 -21.02
N ALA A 47 10.74 -5.29 -21.93
CA ALA A 47 11.48 -4.25 -22.62
C ALA A 47 10.58 -3.33 -23.47
N VAL A 48 9.53 -3.88 -24.08
CA VAL A 48 8.62 -3.12 -24.94
C VAL A 48 7.77 -2.18 -24.08
N PHE A 49 7.22 -2.68 -22.97
CA PHE A 49 6.54 -1.85 -21.99
C PHE A 49 7.45 -0.74 -21.48
N TYR A 50 8.68 -1.09 -21.08
CA TYR A 50 9.62 -0.17 -20.45
C TYR A 50 10.03 0.97 -21.39
N GLU A 51 10.38 0.65 -22.64
CA GLU A 51 10.75 1.65 -23.66
C GLU A 51 9.56 2.54 -24.05
N ARG A 52 8.34 2.00 -24.08
CA ARG A 52 7.13 2.79 -24.35
C ARG A 52 6.78 3.73 -23.20
N THR A 53 6.99 3.28 -21.96
CA THR A 53 6.65 4.05 -20.76
C THR A 53 7.69 5.13 -20.45
N TYR A 54 8.96 4.88 -20.81
CA TYR A 54 10.09 5.76 -20.52
C TYR A 54 10.85 6.15 -21.80
N PRO A 55 10.36 7.16 -22.56
CA PRO A 55 10.95 7.56 -23.85
C PRO A 55 12.41 8.02 -23.78
N ASP A 56 12.85 8.49 -22.61
CA ASP A 56 14.25 8.86 -22.37
C ASP A 56 15.20 7.66 -22.47
N VAL A 57 14.73 6.45 -22.17
CA VAL A 57 15.48 5.20 -22.37
C VAL A 57 15.74 4.98 -23.86
N VAL A 58 14.72 5.19 -24.71
CA VAL A 58 14.85 5.08 -26.16
C VAL A 58 15.82 6.13 -26.70
N ALA A 59 15.72 7.37 -26.20
CA ALA A 59 16.63 8.45 -26.56
C ALA A 59 18.08 8.14 -26.20
N SER A 60 18.32 7.49 -25.04
CA SER A 60 19.65 7.10 -24.58
C SER A 60 20.32 6.02 -25.44
N GLY A 61 19.53 5.18 -26.11
CA GLY A 61 20.02 4.03 -26.87
C GLY A 61 20.60 2.89 -26.02
N LEU A 62 20.52 2.94 -24.69
CA LEU A 62 20.98 1.87 -23.81
C LEU A 62 20.10 0.62 -23.95
N ASP A 63 20.67 -0.56 -23.68
CA ASP A 63 19.89 -1.77 -23.40
C ASP A 63 18.87 -1.46 -22.28
N PRO A 64 17.57 -1.71 -22.49
CA PRO A 64 16.52 -1.30 -21.54
C PRO A 64 16.67 -1.92 -20.15
N TYR A 65 17.09 -3.18 -20.08
CA TYR A 65 17.24 -3.85 -18.80
C TYR A 65 18.50 -3.36 -18.07
N LEU A 66 19.59 -3.10 -18.80
CA LEU A 66 20.76 -2.46 -18.22
C LEU A 66 20.41 -1.09 -17.64
N HIS A 67 19.63 -0.29 -18.37
CA HIS A 67 19.14 1.00 -17.88
C HIS A 67 18.30 0.82 -16.61
N PHE A 68 17.36 -0.14 -16.59
CA PHE A 68 16.55 -0.42 -15.41
C PHE A 68 17.42 -0.72 -14.18
N VAL A 69 18.41 -1.61 -14.31
CA VAL A 69 19.28 -1.98 -13.19
C VAL A 69 20.17 -0.82 -12.72
N ARG A 70 20.71 -0.02 -13.65
CA ARG A 70 21.67 1.06 -13.29
C ARG A 70 21.02 2.30 -12.70
N SER A 71 19.79 2.63 -13.12
CA SER A 71 19.14 3.88 -12.71
C SER A 71 17.63 3.77 -12.59
N GLY A 72 16.98 2.95 -13.43
CA GLY A 72 15.52 2.87 -13.46
C GLY A 72 14.91 2.40 -12.13
N ALA A 73 15.46 1.36 -11.53
CA ALA A 73 14.98 0.81 -10.28
C ALA A 73 15.12 1.80 -9.10
N ALA A 74 16.21 2.57 -9.06
CA ALA A 74 16.42 3.61 -8.05
C ALA A 74 15.50 4.82 -8.23
N ALA A 75 15.01 5.04 -9.46
CA ALA A 75 14.01 6.05 -9.80
C ALA A 75 12.58 5.48 -9.81
N ASP A 76 12.36 4.34 -9.14
CA ASP A 76 11.05 3.68 -9.00
C ASP A 76 10.31 3.40 -10.32
N ARG A 77 11.04 3.21 -11.41
CA ARG A 77 10.45 2.89 -12.72
C ARG A 77 9.96 1.46 -12.76
N ASN A 78 8.77 1.23 -13.31
CA ASN A 78 8.13 -0.08 -13.36
C ASN A 78 8.70 -0.91 -14.51
N PRO A 79 9.18 -2.13 -14.27
CA PRO A 79 9.82 -2.99 -15.28
C PRO A 79 8.81 -3.69 -16.19
N SER A 80 7.54 -3.72 -15.82
CA SER A 80 6.43 -4.26 -16.60
C SER A 80 5.10 -3.69 -16.09
N ALA A 81 4.01 -3.94 -16.81
CA ALA A 81 2.67 -3.50 -16.39
C ALA A 81 2.18 -4.12 -15.06
N ASP A 82 2.70 -5.30 -14.70
CA ASP A 82 2.22 -6.08 -13.55
C ASP A 82 3.16 -6.01 -12.33
N PHE A 83 4.20 -5.18 -12.40
CA PHE A 83 5.20 -5.03 -11.35
C PHE A 83 5.39 -3.56 -11.00
N ASP A 84 5.22 -3.23 -9.72
CA ASP A 84 5.39 -1.89 -9.19
C ASP A 84 6.68 -1.82 -8.37
N THR A 85 7.66 -1.07 -8.87
CA THR A 85 9.00 -1.02 -8.28
C THR A 85 8.98 -0.33 -6.92
N ALA A 86 8.29 0.81 -6.80
CA ALA A 86 8.19 1.54 -5.55
C ALA A 86 7.54 0.66 -4.49
N TYR A 87 6.41 0.04 -4.85
CA TYR A 87 5.65 -0.86 -4.00
C TYR A 87 6.47 -2.05 -3.49
N TYR A 88 7.22 -2.67 -4.39
CA TYR A 88 8.03 -3.83 -4.05
C TYR A 88 9.23 -3.45 -3.17
N ARG A 89 9.86 -2.30 -3.43
CA ARG A 89 10.99 -1.80 -2.63
C ARG A 89 10.58 -1.35 -1.23
N ASP A 90 9.36 -0.85 -1.08
CA ASP A 90 8.79 -0.49 0.23
C ASP A 90 8.76 -1.71 1.17
N GLN A 91 8.40 -2.88 0.64
CA GLN A 91 8.39 -4.15 1.39
C GLN A 91 9.79 -4.76 1.56
N SER A 92 10.55 -4.83 0.47
CA SER A 92 11.83 -5.57 0.45
C SER A 92 13.00 -4.79 1.02
N GLY A 93 12.87 -3.47 1.17
CA GLY A 93 13.95 -2.58 1.59
C GLY A 93 15.11 -2.53 0.57
N PRO A 94 16.28 -2.00 0.97
CA PRO A 94 17.47 -2.00 0.13
C PRO A 94 18.00 -3.43 -0.03
N THR A 95 18.24 -3.86 -1.27
CA THR A 95 18.79 -5.20 -1.57
C THR A 95 19.94 -5.11 -2.56
N ALA A 96 20.79 -6.14 -2.61
CA ALA A 96 21.90 -6.21 -3.56
C ALA A 96 21.43 -6.53 -5.00
N LEU A 97 20.22 -7.04 -5.18
CA LEU A 97 19.64 -7.38 -6.47
C LEU A 97 18.69 -6.28 -6.95
N ASP A 98 18.49 -6.18 -8.26
CA ASP A 98 17.40 -5.37 -8.78
C ASP A 98 16.04 -5.96 -8.36
N PRO A 99 14.99 -5.13 -8.19
CA PRO A 99 13.67 -5.55 -7.69
C PRO A 99 13.10 -6.79 -8.37
N VAL A 100 13.26 -6.91 -9.70
CA VAL A 100 12.74 -8.04 -10.47
C VAL A 100 13.48 -9.33 -10.12
N ARG A 101 14.82 -9.30 -10.09
CA ARG A 101 15.61 -10.46 -9.68
C ARG A 101 15.43 -10.82 -8.23
N HIS A 102 15.33 -9.81 -7.36
CA HIS A 102 15.06 -10.01 -5.96
C HIS A 102 13.74 -10.77 -5.80
N TYR A 103 12.67 -10.34 -6.48
CA TYR A 103 11.37 -11.02 -6.43
C TYR A 103 11.46 -12.46 -6.92
N MET A 104 12.08 -12.69 -8.08
CA MET A 104 12.18 -14.03 -8.67
C MET A 104 13.01 -15.01 -7.82
N SER A 105 13.99 -14.53 -7.06
CA SER A 105 14.95 -15.39 -6.35
C SER A 105 14.61 -15.57 -4.87
N LEU A 106 14.19 -14.48 -4.22
CA LEU A 106 14.01 -14.39 -2.77
C LEU A 106 12.61 -13.89 -2.40
N GLY A 107 12.08 -12.88 -3.09
CA GLY A 107 10.83 -12.21 -2.72
C GLY A 107 9.63 -13.14 -2.69
N VAL A 108 9.51 -14.09 -3.63
CA VAL A 108 8.42 -15.08 -3.58
C VAL A 108 8.48 -15.93 -2.30
N LYS A 109 9.68 -16.35 -1.87
CA LYS A 109 9.86 -17.15 -0.66
C LYS A 109 9.62 -16.32 0.60
N ALA A 110 9.95 -15.04 0.56
CA ALA A 110 9.68 -14.07 1.61
C ALA A 110 8.22 -13.61 1.64
N GLY A 111 7.38 -14.03 0.68
CA GLY A 111 5.97 -13.63 0.61
C GLY A 111 5.74 -12.20 0.14
N PHE A 112 6.75 -11.52 -0.41
CA PHE A 112 6.61 -10.16 -0.89
C PHE A 112 5.72 -10.08 -2.13
N ASP A 113 4.97 -8.99 -2.22
CA ASP A 113 4.00 -8.79 -3.28
C ASP A 113 4.56 -7.83 -4.35
N PRO A 114 4.56 -8.22 -5.64
CA PRO A 114 5.22 -7.46 -6.71
C PRO A 114 4.46 -6.20 -7.14
N SER A 115 3.19 -6.08 -6.79
CA SER A 115 2.36 -4.89 -7.06
C SER A 115 1.11 -4.89 -6.17
N PRO A 116 0.42 -3.74 -6.00
CA PRO A 116 -0.84 -3.68 -5.26
C PRO A 116 -1.93 -4.63 -5.80
N ALA A 117 -1.89 -4.95 -7.09
CA ALA A 117 -2.91 -5.77 -7.75
C ALA A 117 -2.64 -7.28 -7.66
N PHE A 118 -1.54 -7.71 -7.02
CA PHE A 118 -1.15 -9.12 -6.99
C PHE A 118 -0.54 -9.54 -5.65
N SER A 119 -1.19 -10.47 -4.95
CA SER A 119 -0.63 -11.14 -3.77
C SER A 119 0.01 -12.48 -4.15
N THR A 120 1.32 -12.59 -3.90
CA THR A 120 2.13 -13.79 -4.03
C THR A 120 1.56 -14.93 -3.17
N VAL A 121 1.32 -14.65 -1.88
CA VAL A 121 0.85 -15.66 -0.92
C VAL A 121 -0.57 -16.11 -1.24
N ALA A 122 -1.50 -15.16 -1.48
CA ALA A 122 -2.88 -15.51 -1.75
C ALA A 122 -3.03 -16.29 -3.08
N TYR A 123 -2.24 -15.96 -4.09
CA TYR A 123 -2.25 -16.68 -5.36
C TYR A 123 -1.78 -18.14 -5.19
N LEU A 124 -0.69 -18.36 -4.46
CA LEU A 124 -0.17 -19.71 -4.20
C LEU A 124 -1.12 -20.54 -3.30
N ALA A 125 -1.76 -19.90 -2.32
CA ALA A 125 -2.75 -20.56 -1.47
C ALA A 125 -4.00 -20.97 -2.26
N ARG A 126 -4.46 -20.14 -3.20
CA ARG A 126 -5.61 -20.44 -4.06
C ARG A 126 -5.31 -21.48 -5.12
N TYR A 127 -4.06 -21.58 -5.57
CA TYR A 127 -3.64 -22.46 -6.66
C TYR A 127 -2.53 -23.43 -6.21
N PRO A 128 -2.88 -24.52 -5.50
CA PRO A 128 -1.90 -25.48 -4.96
C PRO A 128 -1.07 -26.19 -6.03
N ASP A 129 -1.56 -26.29 -7.27
CA ASP A 129 -0.83 -26.84 -8.41
C ASP A 129 0.40 -25.98 -8.76
N VAL A 130 0.26 -24.66 -8.73
CA VAL A 130 1.35 -23.69 -8.95
C VAL A 130 2.36 -23.77 -7.81
N ALA A 131 1.86 -23.82 -6.57
CA ALA A 131 2.69 -23.93 -5.38
C ALA A 131 3.53 -25.22 -5.39
N ARG A 132 2.90 -26.37 -5.69
CA ARG A 132 3.58 -27.68 -5.77
C ARG A 132 4.60 -27.75 -6.91
N ALA A 133 4.34 -27.05 -8.02
CA ALA A 133 5.30 -26.93 -9.12
C ALA A 133 6.50 -26.02 -8.79
N GLY A 134 6.45 -25.27 -7.69
CA GLY A 134 7.48 -24.29 -7.33
C GLY A 134 7.60 -23.14 -8.34
N ALA A 135 6.56 -22.89 -9.14
CA ALA A 135 6.56 -21.87 -10.16
C ALA A 135 6.46 -20.47 -9.52
N ASN A 136 7.13 -19.47 -10.13
CA ASN A 136 6.97 -18.08 -9.70
C ASN A 136 5.52 -17.62 -9.97
N PRO A 137 4.76 -17.15 -8.97
CA PRO A 137 3.32 -16.94 -9.08
C PRO A 137 2.95 -15.81 -10.04
N LEU A 138 3.65 -14.67 -10.00
CA LEU A 138 3.39 -13.59 -10.96
C LEU A 138 3.73 -14.01 -12.40
N LEU A 139 4.84 -14.74 -12.57
CA LEU A 139 5.22 -15.24 -13.89
C LEU A 139 4.17 -16.21 -14.43
N HIS A 140 3.75 -17.20 -13.62
CA HIS A 140 2.70 -18.15 -13.98
C HIS A 140 1.39 -17.43 -14.32
N PHE A 141 0.98 -16.45 -13.51
CA PHE A 141 -0.22 -15.68 -13.76
C PHE A 141 -0.15 -14.98 -15.13
N ARG A 142 1.00 -14.38 -15.46
CA ARG A 142 1.22 -13.70 -16.75
C ARG A 142 1.22 -14.65 -17.94
N THR A 143 1.86 -15.81 -17.82
CA THR A 143 2.05 -16.72 -18.96
C THR A 143 0.84 -17.61 -19.21
N ASP A 144 0.22 -18.12 -18.15
CA ASP A 144 -0.80 -19.17 -18.24
C ASP A 144 -2.09 -18.75 -17.52
N GLY A 145 -1.95 -18.25 -16.28
CA GLY A 145 -3.08 -17.96 -15.39
C GLY A 145 -4.13 -17.00 -15.97
N ARG A 146 -3.74 -15.98 -16.74
CA ARG A 146 -4.70 -15.07 -17.41
C ARG A 146 -5.55 -15.79 -18.46
N ALA A 147 -4.93 -16.62 -19.30
CA ALA A 147 -5.62 -17.41 -20.31
C ALA A 147 -6.54 -18.47 -19.67
N GLU A 148 -6.10 -19.03 -18.54
CA GLU A 148 -6.86 -19.95 -17.70
C GLU A 148 -7.95 -19.28 -16.84
N ARG A 149 -8.10 -17.95 -16.91
CA ARG A 149 -9.04 -17.16 -16.10
C ARG A 149 -8.84 -17.31 -14.58
N ARG A 150 -7.60 -17.53 -14.14
CA ARG A 150 -7.23 -17.51 -12.73
C ARG A 150 -7.36 -16.09 -12.16
N ILE A 151 -7.69 -16.00 -10.89
CA ILE A 151 -7.95 -14.75 -10.18
C ILE A 151 -6.69 -14.38 -9.38
N ALA A 152 -6.05 -13.28 -9.77
CA ALA A 152 -5.09 -12.60 -8.91
C ALA A 152 -5.85 -11.84 -7.81
N SER A 153 -5.55 -12.15 -6.55
CA SER A 153 -6.02 -11.34 -5.42
C SER A 153 -5.12 -10.10 -5.30
N PRO A 154 -5.66 -8.93 -4.92
CA PRO A 154 -4.83 -7.78 -4.62
C PRO A 154 -3.86 -8.08 -3.47
N SER A 155 -2.72 -7.40 -3.50
CA SER A 155 -1.76 -7.40 -2.41
C SER A 155 -2.37 -6.82 -1.14
N LEU A 156 -1.90 -7.33 -0.01
CA LEU A 156 -2.32 -6.93 1.32
C LEU A 156 -1.20 -6.15 2.02
N ALA A 157 0.04 -6.29 1.55
CA ALA A 157 1.25 -5.64 2.09
C ALA A 157 1.25 -4.10 2.04
N ARG A 158 0.32 -3.49 1.31
CA ARG A 158 -0.20 -2.13 1.61
C ARG A 158 -1.71 -2.20 1.40
N PRO A 159 -2.52 -1.68 2.32
CA PRO A 159 -3.96 -1.84 2.26
C PRO A 159 -4.51 -1.11 1.03
N LEU A 160 -4.86 -1.86 -0.02
CA LEU A 160 -5.97 -1.47 -0.88
C LEU A 160 -7.24 -1.82 -0.11
N ASP A 161 -7.97 -0.75 0.23
CA ASP A 161 -9.24 -0.70 0.96
C ASP A 161 -9.18 -1.15 2.42
N ALA A 162 -8.91 -0.18 3.29
CA ALA A 162 -9.51 -0.13 4.61
C ALA A 162 -11.04 -0.25 4.48
N VAL A 163 -11.58 -1.47 4.42
CA VAL A 163 -13.03 -1.74 4.37
C VAL A 163 -13.76 -1.00 5.49
N PHE A 164 -13.09 -0.87 6.63
CA PHE A 164 -13.54 -0.08 7.78
C PHE A 164 -13.65 1.44 7.49
N LEU A 165 -12.83 2.01 6.60
CA LEU A 165 -12.92 3.42 6.16
C LEU A 165 -13.79 3.64 4.93
N ARG A 166 -14.26 2.59 4.24
CA ARG A 166 -15.07 2.75 3.02
C ARG A 166 -16.34 3.55 3.32
N GLY A 167 -16.47 4.71 2.67
CA GLY A 167 -17.62 5.61 2.85
C GLY A 167 -17.60 6.46 4.12
N VAL A 168 -16.50 6.45 4.89
CA VAL A 168 -16.33 7.29 6.09
C VAL A 168 -15.70 8.63 5.67
N PRO A 169 -16.40 9.77 5.81
CA PRO A 169 -15.82 11.09 5.52
C PRO A 169 -14.62 11.40 6.42
N GLU A 170 -13.65 12.17 5.93
CA GLU A 170 -12.42 12.50 6.67
C GLU A 170 -12.69 13.07 8.08
N GLY A 171 -13.71 13.92 8.24
CA GLY A 171 -14.11 14.46 9.56
C GLY A 171 -14.65 13.42 10.56
N ARG A 172 -14.83 12.18 10.15
CA ARG A 172 -15.27 11.03 10.97
C ARG A 172 -14.21 9.94 11.08
N GLN A 173 -12.99 10.22 10.61
CA GLN A 173 -11.80 9.39 10.78
C GLN A 173 -10.92 10.06 11.84
N TRP A 174 -10.93 9.54 13.06
CA TRP A 174 -10.21 10.16 14.17
C TRP A 174 -8.95 9.36 14.48
N ALA A 175 -7.78 9.97 14.33
CA ALA A 175 -6.50 9.31 14.55
C ALA A 175 -5.97 9.62 15.95
N TYR A 176 -5.70 8.59 16.75
CA TYR A 176 -5.19 8.72 18.11
C TYR A 176 -4.19 7.63 18.47
N PRO A 177 -3.26 7.88 19.39
CA PRO A 177 -2.71 9.20 19.63
C PRO A 177 -1.95 9.69 18.37
N ASN A 178 -1.70 11.01 18.26
CA ASN A 178 -0.97 11.59 17.13
C ASN A 178 -0.08 12.77 17.57
N ALA A 179 0.75 13.32 16.67
CA ALA A 179 1.69 14.39 17.00
C ALA A 179 1.04 15.66 17.61
N ARG A 180 -0.23 15.95 17.27
CA ARG A 180 -0.99 17.07 17.85
C ARG A 180 -1.67 16.69 19.16
N ILE A 181 -2.12 15.45 19.28
CA ILE A 181 -2.83 14.91 20.45
C ILE A 181 -2.06 13.68 20.93
N PRO A 182 -0.95 13.89 21.65
CA PRO A 182 -0.10 12.77 22.09
C PRO A 182 -0.74 11.98 23.24
N ARG A 183 -1.77 12.55 23.88
CA ARG A 183 -2.47 11.97 25.03
C ARG A 183 -3.97 12.00 24.79
N PHE A 184 -4.62 10.88 25.04
CA PHE A 184 -6.06 10.82 25.02
C PHE A 184 -6.58 9.74 25.97
N CYS A 185 -7.85 9.87 26.34
CA CYS A 185 -8.55 8.94 27.18
C CYS A 185 -9.76 8.39 26.42
N LEU A 186 -9.85 7.06 26.35
CA LEU A 186 -10.99 6.34 25.80
C LEU A 186 -11.81 5.76 26.94
N SER A 187 -13.03 6.24 27.12
CA SER A 187 -13.93 5.76 28.17
C SER A 187 -15.09 4.97 27.58
N LEU A 188 -15.23 3.72 28.00
CA LEU A 188 -16.41 2.91 27.74
C LEU A 188 -17.47 3.28 28.77
N LEU A 189 -18.70 3.49 28.32
CA LEU A 189 -19.82 3.93 29.16
C LEU A 189 -21.01 2.98 28.97
N ARG A 190 -21.69 2.60 30.06
CA ARG A 190 -22.94 1.82 30.00
C ARG A 190 -24.06 2.63 29.37
N ASN A 191 -24.10 3.93 29.66
CA ASN A 191 -25.12 4.83 29.17
C ASN A 191 -24.53 6.21 28.92
N ALA A 192 -25.08 6.92 27.94
CA ALA A 192 -24.78 8.32 27.66
C ALA A 192 -26.09 9.05 27.34
N PRO A 193 -26.25 10.31 27.78
CA PRO A 193 -27.48 11.07 27.54
C PRO A 193 -27.78 11.17 26.03
N VAL A 194 -28.99 10.80 25.62
CA VAL A 194 -29.42 10.91 24.22
C VAL A 194 -29.30 12.35 23.72
N ALA A 195 -29.64 13.32 24.59
CA ALA A 195 -29.54 14.74 24.29
C ALA A 195 -28.10 15.22 24.01
N ALA A 196 -27.09 14.49 24.48
CA ALA A 196 -25.69 14.81 24.23
C ALA A 196 -25.19 14.28 22.86
N CYS A 197 -25.95 13.39 22.20
CA CYS A 197 -25.55 12.75 20.95
C CYS A 197 -26.57 13.04 19.84
N THR A 198 -26.49 14.25 19.27
CA THR A 198 -27.50 14.76 18.31
C THR A 198 -27.11 14.58 16.85
N GLN A 199 -25.83 14.35 16.55
CA GLN A 199 -25.32 14.28 15.18
C GLN A 199 -25.24 12.83 14.71
N ALA A 200 -26.03 12.49 13.69
CA ALA A 200 -26.02 11.15 13.11
C ALA A 200 -24.79 10.94 12.21
N ALA A 201 -24.23 9.74 12.30
CA ALA A 201 -23.14 9.27 11.46
C ALA A 201 -23.36 7.79 11.13
N ALA A 202 -23.30 7.44 9.84
CA ALA A 202 -23.39 6.03 9.43
C ALA A 202 -22.26 5.20 10.04
N ARG A 203 -21.06 5.80 10.12
CA ARG A 203 -19.88 5.22 10.75
C ARG A 203 -18.93 6.30 11.24
N ILE A 204 -18.28 6.06 12.38
CA ILE A 204 -17.09 6.77 12.86
C ILE A 204 -15.97 5.74 12.97
N CYS A 205 -14.75 6.10 12.58
CA CYS A 205 -13.59 5.21 12.68
C CYS A 205 -12.48 5.87 13.50
N LEU A 206 -12.08 5.22 14.59
CA LEU A 206 -10.90 5.61 15.35
C LEU A 206 -9.71 4.78 14.83
N LEU A 207 -8.71 5.45 14.26
CA LEU A 207 -7.44 4.84 13.87
C LEU A 207 -6.49 4.95 15.06
N LEU A 208 -6.18 3.82 15.67
CA LEU A 208 -5.42 3.76 16.91
C LEU A 208 -3.99 3.29 16.65
N THR A 209 -3.02 4.11 17.00
CA THR A 209 -1.58 3.79 16.90
C THR A 209 -1.09 3.39 18.27
N LEU A 210 -1.21 2.10 18.61
CA LEU A 210 -0.89 1.55 19.94
C LEU A 210 0.25 0.53 19.86
N ASP A 211 1.02 0.38 20.93
CA ASP A 211 1.98 -0.73 21.06
C ASP A 211 1.27 -2.07 21.37
N GLY A 212 1.98 -3.20 21.25
CA GLY A 212 1.39 -4.52 21.46
C GLY A 212 0.78 -4.72 22.85
N SER A 213 1.37 -4.13 23.89
CA SER A 213 0.85 -4.21 25.26
C SER A 213 -0.44 -3.41 25.43
N GLU A 214 -0.52 -2.22 24.82
CA GLU A 214 -1.71 -1.37 24.84
C GLU A 214 -2.86 -1.99 24.02
N VAL A 215 -2.53 -2.65 22.90
CA VAL A 215 -3.50 -3.43 22.11
C VAL A 215 -4.14 -4.53 22.96
N ASP A 216 -3.33 -5.27 23.71
CA ASP A 216 -3.81 -6.36 24.56
C ASP A 216 -4.67 -5.83 25.71
N VAL A 217 -4.24 -4.74 26.37
CA VAL A 217 -5.00 -4.08 27.44
C VAL A 217 -6.35 -3.56 26.91
N LEU A 218 -6.36 -2.88 25.76
CA LEU A 218 -7.59 -2.37 25.16
C LEU A 218 -8.55 -3.50 24.78
N THR A 219 -8.04 -4.55 24.13
CA THR A 219 -8.84 -5.72 23.72
C THR A 219 -9.45 -6.40 24.94
N HIS A 220 -8.63 -6.62 25.98
CA HIS A 220 -9.08 -7.23 27.23
C HIS A 220 -10.16 -6.39 27.93
N ASN A 221 -9.92 -5.08 28.06
CA ASN A 221 -10.85 -4.17 28.72
C ASN A 221 -12.18 -4.04 27.98
N LEU A 222 -12.17 -3.98 26.65
CA LEU A 222 -13.39 -3.98 25.85
C LEU A 222 -14.23 -5.24 26.07
N ALA A 223 -13.59 -6.41 26.07
CA ALA A 223 -14.26 -7.68 26.32
C ALA A 223 -14.77 -7.78 27.76
N ALA A 224 -13.93 -7.46 28.76
CA ALA A 224 -14.29 -7.52 30.16
C ALA A 224 -15.40 -6.53 30.53
N PHE A 225 -15.41 -5.34 29.93
CA PHE A 225 -16.43 -4.33 30.20
C PHE A 225 -17.83 -4.82 29.82
N ALA A 226 -17.95 -5.57 28.72
CA ALA A 226 -19.24 -6.12 28.27
C ALA A 226 -19.93 -6.93 29.38
N ASP A 227 -19.16 -7.76 30.09
CA ASP A 227 -19.64 -8.66 31.15
C ASP A 227 -19.55 -8.05 32.58
N SER A 228 -18.96 -6.86 32.73
CA SER A 228 -18.72 -6.25 34.05
C SER A 228 -19.98 -5.56 34.66
N ALA A 229 -20.00 -5.33 35.97
CA ALA A 229 -21.02 -4.47 36.60
C ALA A 229 -20.63 -2.97 36.61
N LEU A 230 -19.55 -2.59 35.92
CA LEU A 230 -19.05 -1.22 35.93
C LEU A 230 -19.94 -0.31 35.07
N ASP A 231 -20.18 0.91 35.56
CA ASP A 231 -20.88 1.95 34.79
C ASP A 231 -19.98 2.58 33.72
N SER A 232 -18.67 2.63 33.99
CA SER A 232 -17.67 3.14 33.06
C SER A 232 -16.30 2.51 33.26
N LEU A 233 -15.49 2.50 32.20
CA LEU A 233 -14.10 2.07 32.22
C LEU A 233 -13.27 3.01 31.35
N ALA A 234 -12.28 3.70 31.93
CA ALA A 234 -11.42 4.65 31.25
C ALA A 234 -10.04 4.04 30.96
N ILE A 235 -9.56 4.22 29.74
CA ILE A 235 -8.24 3.78 29.28
C ILE A 235 -7.50 5.02 28.78
N GLU A 236 -6.45 5.42 29.50
CA GLU A 236 -5.58 6.53 29.11
C GLU A 236 -4.36 6.01 28.36
N ILE A 237 -4.05 6.65 27.24
CA ILE A 237 -2.91 6.32 26.37
C ILE A 237 -2.08 7.60 26.18
N ASP A 238 -0.76 7.47 26.34
CA ASP A 238 0.20 8.59 26.29
C ASP A 238 1.46 8.23 25.47
N MET A 239 1.59 8.87 24.30
CA MET A 239 2.75 8.71 23.41
C MET A 239 4.07 9.15 23.99
N ARG A 240 4.07 10.00 25.03
CA ARG A 240 5.29 10.53 25.63
C ARG A 240 5.97 9.49 26.53
N LEU A 241 5.23 8.49 26.99
CA LEU A 241 5.74 7.50 27.93
C LEU A 241 6.46 6.34 27.25
N ARG A 242 6.16 6.06 25.96
CA ARG A 242 6.68 4.89 25.23
C ARG A 242 6.81 5.15 23.72
N LEU A 243 7.68 4.39 23.07
CA LEU A 243 7.79 4.39 21.61
C LEU A 243 6.58 3.69 20.99
N HIS A 244 5.87 4.41 20.14
CA HIS A 244 4.71 3.89 19.42
C HIS A 244 5.08 3.52 17.98
N PRO A 245 4.37 2.56 17.36
CA PRO A 245 4.56 2.23 15.94
C PRO A 245 4.37 3.44 15.01
N PRO A 246 5.02 3.44 13.83
CA PRO A 246 4.91 4.56 12.89
C PRO A 246 3.55 4.64 12.17
N ASN A 247 2.75 3.57 12.23
CA ASN A 247 1.45 3.43 11.56
C ASN A 247 0.37 2.95 12.56
N PRO A 248 -0.92 3.26 12.32
CA PRO A 248 -2.01 2.73 13.12
C PRO A 248 -1.98 1.20 13.19
N THR A 249 -2.15 0.66 14.39
CA THR A 249 -2.13 -0.79 14.68
C THR A 249 -3.52 -1.38 14.91
N LEU A 250 -4.51 -0.53 15.21
CA LEU A 250 -5.91 -0.92 15.35
C LEU A 250 -6.84 0.08 14.65
N ALA A 251 -8.00 -0.41 14.20
CA ALA A 251 -9.12 0.46 13.86
C ALA A 251 -10.35 0.07 14.67
N LEU A 252 -10.96 1.02 15.38
CA LEU A 252 -12.24 0.84 16.05
C LEU A 252 -13.33 1.54 15.26
N THR A 253 -14.17 0.77 14.56
CA THR A 253 -15.32 1.31 13.83
C THR A 253 -16.58 1.25 14.68
N LEU A 254 -17.28 2.38 14.75
CA LEU A 254 -18.56 2.54 15.41
C LEU A 254 -19.63 2.68 14.34
N GLU A 255 -20.54 1.71 14.24
CA GLU A 255 -21.58 1.66 13.20
C GLU A 255 -22.90 2.25 13.71
N SER A 256 -23.64 2.90 12.81
CA SER A 256 -24.94 3.53 13.07
C SER A 256 -24.93 4.38 14.35
N CYS A 257 -24.00 5.33 14.37
CA CYS A 257 -23.66 6.09 15.55
C CYS A 257 -24.31 7.49 15.59
N PHE A 258 -24.49 7.98 16.81
CA PHE A 258 -24.84 9.36 17.11
C PHE A 258 -23.75 9.94 17.98
N HIS A 259 -23.25 11.12 17.65
CA HIS A 259 -22.20 11.78 18.42
C HIS A 259 -22.60 13.19 18.84
N GLY A 260 -21.96 13.66 19.90
CA GLY A 260 -22.06 15.03 20.37
C GLY A 260 -21.12 15.97 19.62
N ALA A 261 -21.32 17.26 19.87
CA ALA A 261 -20.25 18.23 19.68
C ALA A 261 -19.12 17.94 20.68
N ARG A 262 -17.94 18.50 20.40
CA ARG A 262 -16.82 18.42 21.33
C ARG A 262 -17.05 19.40 22.48
N ASP A 263 -17.00 18.89 23.70
CA ASP A 263 -17.15 19.67 24.93
C ASP A 263 -15.90 20.54 25.20
N ALA A 264 -16.04 21.50 26.12
CA ALA A 264 -14.97 22.44 26.46
C ALA A 264 -13.71 21.77 27.05
N ASP A 265 -13.86 20.56 27.60
CA ASP A 265 -12.77 19.73 28.12
C ASP A 265 -12.15 18.80 27.05
N GLY A 266 -12.56 18.93 25.79
CA GLY A 266 -12.10 18.10 24.68
C GLY A 266 -12.80 16.75 24.55
N THR A 267 -13.84 16.48 25.35
CA THR A 267 -14.60 15.23 25.31
C THR A 267 -15.57 15.20 24.13
N THR A 268 -15.64 14.08 23.43
CA THR A 268 -16.65 13.79 22.42
C THR A 268 -17.37 12.49 22.79
N LEU A 269 -18.68 12.59 23.04
CA LEU A 269 -19.52 11.43 23.33
C LEU A 269 -20.05 10.80 22.04
N VAL A 270 -20.05 9.47 22.00
CA VAL A 270 -20.56 8.68 20.88
C VAL A 270 -21.42 7.54 21.41
N ARG A 271 -22.61 7.41 20.85
CA ARG A 271 -23.47 6.24 20.99
C ARG A 271 -23.43 5.46 19.69
N TYR A 272 -23.35 4.15 19.76
CA TYR A 272 -23.23 3.29 18.57
C TYR A 272 -24.09 2.03 18.71
N ALA A 273 -24.51 1.48 17.59
CA ALA A 273 -25.27 0.24 17.54
C ALA A 273 -24.34 -0.99 17.55
N GLU A 274 -23.15 -0.87 16.96
CA GLU A 274 -22.16 -1.93 16.93
C GLU A 274 -20.77 -1.30 16.92
N ALA A 275 -19.85 -1.83 17.73
CA ALA A 275 -18.45 -1.50 17.64
C ALA A 275 -17.66 -2.70 17.13
N ARG A 276 -16.76 -2.47 16.17
CA ARG A 276 -15.91 -3.50 15.58
C ARG A 276 -14.46 -3.08 15.72
N LEU A 277 -13.68 -3.93 16.36
CA LEU A 277 -12.25 -3.75 16.54
C LEU A 277 -11.51 -4.54 15.48
N TRP A 278 -10.74 -3.85 14.67
CA TRP A 278 -9.93 -4.40 13.59
C TRP A 278 -8.47 -4.40 14.01
N ASP A 279 -7.82 -5.55 13.88
CA ASP A 279 -6.38 -5.69 14.00
C ASP A 279 -5.73 -5.29 12.67
N LEU A 280 -4.86 -4.28 12.71
CA LEU A 280 -4.11 -3.79 11.56
C LEU A 280 -2.65 -4.25 11.58
N ALA A 281 -2.21 -4.99 12.60
CA ALA A 281 -0.85 -5.54 12.67
C ALA A 281 -0.58 -6.62 11.60
N PRO A 282 -1.53 -7.52 11.24
CA PRO A 282 -1.38 -8.43 10.11
C PRO A 282 -1.49 -7.70 8.77
N ASP A 283 -0.88 -8.26 7.72
CA ASP A 283 -0.94 -7.70 6.35
C ASP A 283 -2.39 -7.48 5.84
N ILE A 284 -3.35 -8.30 6.31
CA ILE A 284 -4.78 -8.07 6.08
C ILE A 284 -5.39 -7.55 7.38
N PRO A 285 -6.07 -6.39 7.37
CA PRO A 285 -6.92 -5.99 8.48
C PRO A 285 -7.95 -7.09 8.79
N ARG A 286 -7.96 -7.58 10.02
CA ARG A 286 -8.89 -8.64 10.46
C ARG A 286 -9.79 -8.10 11.55
N LEU A 287 -11.07 -8.45 11.50
CA LEU A 287 -11.96 -8.22 12.62
C LEU A 287 -11.47 -9.06 13.81
N LYS A 288 -10.99 -8.39 14.86
CA LYS A 288 -10.52 -8.99 16.11
C LYS A 288 -11.69 -9.30 17.03
N ALA A 289 -12.64 -8.37 17.13
CA ALA A 289 -13.84 -8.52 17.95
C ALA A 289 -14.97 -7.59 17.48
N SER A 290 -16.20 -7.97 17.78
CA SER A 290 -17.40 -7.14 17.67
C SER A 290 -18.06 -7.02 19.03
N PHE A 291 -18.52 -5.82 19.38
CA PHE A 291 -19.13 -5.51 20.66
C PHE A 291 -20.57 -5.03 20.45
N PRO A 292 -21.48 -5.35 21.39
CA PRO A 292 -22.87 -4.94 21.34
C PRO A 292 -23.04 -3.41 21.39
N PRO A 293 -24.27 -2.88 21.19
CA PRO A 293 -24.54 -1.46 21.31
C PRO A 293 -24.01 -0.88 22.61
N GLY A 294 -23.46 0.33 22.55
CA GLY A 294 -22.81 0.95 23.69
C GLY A 294 -22.58 2.43 23.53
N CYS A 295 -21.93 3.00 24.54
CA CYS A 295 -21.53 4.39 24.58
C CYS A 295 -20.02 4.49 24.81
N LEU A 296 -19.40 5.49 24.19
CA LEU A 296 -17.97 5.72 24.27
C LEU A 296 -17.70 7.22 24.32
N ALA A 297 -16.77 7.62 25.17
CA ALA A 297 -16.25 8.98 25.23
C ALA A 297 -14.79 8.99 24.79
N VAL A 298 -14.44 9.91 23.91
CA VAL A 298 -13.05 10.20 23.55
C VAL A 298 -12.71 11.56 24.11
N ARG A 299 -11.72 11.65 25.00
CA ARG A 299 -11.26 12.92 25.57
C ARG A 299 -9.81 13.16 25.17
N GLU A 300 -9.56 14.26 24.49
CA GLU A 300 -8.20 14.70 24.14
C GLU A 300 -7.57 15.38 25.35
N LEU A 301 -6.35 14.98 25.70
CA LEU A 301 -5.63 15.50 26.85
C LEU A 301 -4.45 16.36 26.38
N ALA A 302 -4.18 17.45 27.10
CA ALA A 302 -3.02 18.32 26.85
C ALA A 302 -1.68 17.69 27.31
#